data_AF-A0A3D1G7U3-F1
#
_entry.id   AF-A0A3D1G7U3-F1
#
_cell.length_a   1.000
_cell.length_b   1.000
_cell.length_c   1.000
_cell.angle_alpha   90.00
_cell.angle_beta   90.00
_cell.angle_gamma   90.00
#
_symmetry.space_group_name_H-M   'P 1'
#
loop_
_entity.id
_entity.type
_entity.pdbx_description
1 polymer ?
#
loop_
_entity_poly.entity_id
_entity_poly.type
_entity_poly.pdbx_seq_one_letter_code
_entity_poly.pdbx_strand_id
1 'polypeptide(L)'
;MNFGLILSYIIAGFLIVIITTVGYNTNFSGNELTLQEIQKTKVSEVVETLTYDFPKIGYNRNSLPDTLIRAAGDDFIEFYANIDNSADESLELIRWEFTSDSVTSTPNPNDFVLKRTVNGSTVEMNTGVVDFEIRYYSSLGSTTPLPTPIYAKTAKSTIDSITQIEIIMNTQSSVGLKRNSFSNDSYVSTSWTKRFSPVNLRDN
;
A
#
# COMPACT_ATOMS: atom_id res chain seq x y z
N MET A 1 11.04 18.72 64.07
CA MET A 1 11.14 18.63 62.60
C MET A 1 9.72 18.35 62.08
N ASN A 2 9.16 19.23 61.25
CA ASN A 2 7.76 19.13 60.83
C ASN A 2 7.58 18.06 59.75
N PHE A 3 7.42 16.81 60.19
CA PHE A 3 7.30 15.64 59.32
C PHE A 3 6.14 15.76 58.30
N GLY A 4 5.03 16.42 58.69
CA GLY A 4 3.90 16.69 57.80
C GLY A 4 4.22 17.62 56.62
N LEU A 5 5.13 18.59 56.80
CA LEU A 5 5.57 19.46 55.69
C LEU A 5 6.48 18.70 54.73
N ILE A 6 7.36 17.85 55.24
CA ILE A 6 8.25 17.02 54.40
C ILE A 6 7.41 16.05 53.55
N LEU A 7 6.41 15.40 54.14
CA LEU A 7 5.53 14.47 53.46
C LEU A 7 4.69 15.15 52.36
N SER A 8 4.18 16.36 52.60
CA SER A 8 3.40 17.09 51.59
C SER A 8 4.24 17.52 50.40
N TYR A 9 5.50 17.94 50.59
CA TYR A 9 6.42 18.22 49.49
C TYR A 9 6.74 16.98 48.66
N ILE A 10 6.90 15.82 49.30
CA ILE A 10 7.12 14.54 48.60
C ILE A 10 5.88 14.19 47.74
N ILE A 11 4.68 14.30 48.31
CA ILE A 11 3.43 14.01 47.59
C ILE A 11 3.24 14.99 46.41
N ALA A 12 3.49 16.29 46.61
CA ALA A 12 3.41 17.28 45.55
C ALA A 12 4.43 17.01 44.43
N GLY A 13 5.65 16.60 44.78
CA GLY A 13 6.67 16.18 43.81
C GLY A 13 6.23 15.00 42.97
N PHE A 14 5.68 13.95 43.59
CA PHE A 14 5.12 12.80 42.87
C PHE A 14 3.94 13.21 41.97
N LEU A 15 3.07 14.10 42.44
CA LEU A 15 1.94 14.60 41.65
C LEU A 15 2.42 15.31 40.37
N ILE A 16 3.44 16.15 40.46
CA ILE A 16 4.02 16.86 39.31
C ILE A 16 4.61 15.86 38.31
N VAL A 17 5.32 14.83 38.78
CA VAL A 17 5.88 13.78 37.92
C VAL A 17 4.77 13.01 37.20
N ILE A 18 3.69 12.66 37.91
CA ILE A 18 2.54 11.96 37.33
C ILE A 18 1.88 12.83 36.25
N ILE A 19 1.57 14.09 36.55
CA ILE A 19 0.91 15.00 35.59
C ILE A 19 1.79 15.18 34.34
N THR A 20 3.10 15.38 34.53
CA THR A 20 4.04 15.53 33.42
C THR A 20 4.10 14.26 32.56
N THR A 21 4.11 13.09 33.20
CA THR A 21 4.14 11.79 32.50
C THR A 21 2.85 11.54 31.73
N VAL A 22 1.69 11.82 32.32
CA VAL A 22 0.39 11.71 31.64
C VAL A 22 0.34 12.68 30.46
N GLY A 23 0.72 13.94 30.66
CA GLY A 23 0.78 14.93 29.59
C GLY A 23 1.69 14.50 28.44
N TYR A 24 2.88 13.97 28.74
CA TYR A 24 3.79 13.46 27.71
C TYR A 24 3.17 12.30 26.91
N ASN A 25 2.57 11.33 27.61
CA ASN A 25 1.91 10.19 26.96
C ASN A 25 0.72 10.62 26.11
N THR A 26 -0.12 11.55 26.59
CA THR A 26 -1.26 12.07 25.82
C THR A 26 -0.81 12.82 24.57
N ASN A 27 0.24 13.63 24.65
CA ASN A 27 0.80 14.31 23.49
C ASN A 27 1.39 13.33 22.47
N PHE A 28 2.13 12.31 22.94
CA PHE A 28 2.67 11.27 22.08
C PHE A 28 1.55 10.52 21.35
N SER A 29 0.53 10.07 22.08
CA SER A 29 -0.64 9.43 21.49
C SER A 29 -1.37 10.36 20.50
N GLY A 30 -1.53 11.63 20.82
CA GLY A 30 -2.14 12.61 19.91
C GLY A 30 -1.38 12.70 18.57
N ASN A 31 -0.05 12.84 18.63
CA ASN A 31 0.80 12.86 17.44
C ASN A 31 0.72 11.54 16.64
N GLU A 32 0.67 10.41 17.34
CA GLU A 32 0.51 9.10 16.71
C GLU A 32 -0.81 8.98 15.96
N LEU A 33 -1.94 9.41 16.57
CA LEU A 33 -3.23 9.42 15.89
C LEU A 33 -3.22 10.34 14.67
N THR A 34 -2.66 11.55 14.77
CA THR A 34 -2.57 12.48 13.63
C THR A 34 -1.76 11.88 12.49
N LEU A 35 -0.62 11.24 12.77
CA LEU A 35 0.17 10.58 11.73
C LEU A 35 -0.56 9.37 11.12
N GLN A 36 -1.30 8.60 11.92
CA GLN A 36 -2.15 7.52 11.42
C GLN A 36 -3.22 8.04 10.45
N GLU A 37 -3.87 9.17 10.76
CA GLU A 37 -4.87 9.77 9.89
C GLU A 37 -4.26 10.28 8.58
N ILE A 38 -3.15 11.03 8.65
CA ILE A 38 -2.42 11.51 7.46
C ILE A 38 -2.00 10.33 6.58
N GLN A 39 -1.48 9.25 7.17
CA GLN A 39 -1.06 8.08 6.43
C GLN A 39 -2.25 7.41 5.73
N LYS A 40 -3.38 7.24 6.42
CA LYS A 40 -4.60 6.68 5.82
C LYS A 40 -5.10 7.50 4.63
N THR A 41 -5.10 8.83 4.72
CA THR A 41 -5.51 9.71 3.61
C THR A 41 -4.57 9.59 2.40
N LYS A 42 -3.25 9.53 2.61
CA LYS A 42 -2.32 9.32 1.49
C LYS A 42 -2.51 7.96 0.82
N VAL A 43 -2.73 6.93 1.63
CA VAL A 43 -2.95 5.56 1.15
C VAL A 43 -4.28 5.44 0.41
N SER A 44 -5.32 6.19 0.79
CA SER A 44 -6.61 6.09 0.12
C SER A 44 -6.55 6.46 -1.36
N GLU A 45 -5.72 7.44 -1.76
CA GLU A 45 -5.56 7.81 -3.17
C GLU A 45 -4.99 6.66 -4.02
N VAL A 46 -3.98 5.96 -3.48
CA VAL A 46 -3.39 4.78 -4.13
C VAL A 46 -4.42 3.65 -4.19
N VAL A 47 -5.11 3.39 -3.08
CA VAL A 47 -6.14 2.34 -2.97
C VAL A 47 -7.31 2.60 -3.92
N GLU A 48 -7.73 3.85 -4.10
CA GLU A 48 -8.75 4.26 -5.06
C GLU A 48 -8.29 3.98 -6.49
N THR A 49 -7.05 4.34 -6.83
CA THR A 49 -6.48 4.08 -8.16
C THR A 49 -6.35 2.58 -8.44
N LEU A 50 -5.87 1.78 -7.47
CA LEU A 50 -5.83 0.32 -7.57
C LEU A 50 -7.25 -0.26 -7.71
N THR A 51 -8.21 0.27 -6.96
CA THR A 51 -9.61 -0.17 -7.01
C THR A 51 -10.30 0.21 -8.32
N TYR A 52 -9.81 1.24 -9.01
CA TYR A 52 -10.28 1.63 -10.32
C TYR A 52 -9.68 0.79 -11.45
N ASP A 53 -8.36 0.55 -11.38
CA ASP A 53 -7.59 -0.13 -12.42
C ASP A 53 -7.84 -1.64 -12.46
N PHE A 54 -7.69 -2.33 -11.33
CA PHE A 54 -7.67 -3.80 -11.30
C PHE A 54 -8.98 -4.45 -11.76
N PRO A 55 -10.18 -3.97 -11.37
CA PRO A 55 -11.43 -4.52 -11.91
C PRO A 55 -11.59 -4.39 -13.42
N LYS A 56 -10.86 -3.46 -14.05
CA LYS A 56 -10.91 -3.19 -15.50
C LYS A 56 -9.88 -3.98 -16.30
N ILE A 57 -9.12 -4.88 -15.69
CA ILE A 57 -8.24 -5.78 -16.43
C ILE A 57 -9.02 -6.45 -17.58
N GLY A 58 -8.50 -6.35 -18.80
CA GLY A 58 -9.13 -6.91 -19.99
C GLY A 58 -10.38 -6.18 -20.48
N TYR A 59 -10.76 -5.05 -19.88
CA TYR A 59 -11.97 -4.32 -20.26
C TYR A 59 -11.77 -3.64 -21.63
N ASN A 60 -12.76 -3.81 -22.49
CA ASN A 60 -12.95 -3.04 -23.71
C ASN A 60 -14.44 -3.04 -24.06
N ARG A 61 -14.92 -2.05 -24.83
CA ARG A 61 -16.34 -1.81 -25.07
C ARG A 61 -17.04 -2.96 -25.80
N ASN A 62 -16.44 -3.46 -26.88
CA ASN A 62 -17.13 -4.34 -27.82
C ASN A 62 -16.52 -5.74 -27.90
N SER A 63 -15.24 -5.92 -27.57
CA SER A 63 -14.58 -7.24 -27.62
C SER A 63 -13.45 -7.37 -26.61
N LEU A 64 -13.28 -8.57 -26.05
CA LEU A 64 -12.13 -8.88 -25.19
C LEU A 64 -10.82 -8.85 -26.00
N PRO A 65 -9.74 -8.26 -25.47
CA PRO A 65 -8.41 -8.35 -26.07
C PRO A 65 -7.89 -9.80 -26.09
N ASP A 66 -7.08 -10.15 -27.10
CA ASP A 66 -6.42 -11.47 -27.19
C ASP A 66 -5.47 -11.75 -26.02
N THR A 67 -4.91 -10.69 -25.43
CA THR A 67 -4.02 -10.73 -24.27
C THR A 67 -4.54 -9.77 -23.22
N LEU A 68 -5.00 -10.30 -22.08
CA LEU A 68 -5.52 -9.51 -20.98
C LEU A 68 -4.38 -9.06 -20.06
N ILE A 69 -3.53 -9.99 -19.66
CA ILE A 69 -2.33 -9.76 -18.85
C ILE A 69 -1.11 -10.06 -19.71
N ARG A 70 -0.15 -9.14 -19.76
CA ARG A 70 1.11 -9.30 -20.51
C ARG A 70 2.19 -9.97 -19.65
N ALA A 71 2.28 -9.55 -18.40
CA ALA A 71 3.27 -10.05 -17.44
C ALA A 71 2.74 -9.93 -16.00
N ALA A 72 3.10 -10.89 -15.16
CA ALA A 72 2.66 -11.01 -13.78
C ALA A 72 3.85 -11.42 -12.90
N GLY A 73 4.30 -10.53 -12.02
CA GLY A 73 5.35 -10.75 -11.02
C GLY A 73 4.84 -10.45 -9.61
N ASP A 74 5.68 -10.70 -8.60
CA ASP A 74 5.34 -10.45 -7.19
C ASP A 74 5.28 -8.97 -6.85
N ASP A 75 6.09 -8.17 -7.53
CA ASP A 75 6.25 -6.72 -7.35
C ASP A 75 5.71 -5.91 -8.54
N PHE A 76 5.29 -6.57 -9.62
CA PHE A 76 4.77 -5.89 -10.81
C PHE A 76 3.64 -6.65 -11.50
N ILE A 77 2.79 -5.93 -12.20
CA ILE A 77 1.79 -6.49 -13.13
C ILE A 77 1.67 -5.58 -14.35
N GLU A 78 1.55 -6.18 -15.53
CA GLU A 78 1.28 -5.50 -16.78
C GLU A 78 0.03 -6.08 -17.44
N PHE A 79 -0.96 -5.25 -17.72
CA PHE A 79 -2.21 -5.68 -18.32
C PHE A 79 -2.78 -4.65 -19.28
N TYR A 80 -3.68 -5.10 -20.16
CA TYR A 80 -4.38 -4.24 -21.09
C TYR A 80 -5.79 -3.93 -20.58
N ALA A 81 -6.20 -2.68 -20.74
CA ALA A 81 -7.56 -2.23 -20.53
C ALA A 81 -7.81 -0.96 -21.35
N ASN A 82 -9.03 -0.79 -21.85
CA ASN A 82 -9.56 0.50 -22.27
C ASN A 82 -9.95 1.29 -21.02
N ILE A 83 -8.96 1.86 -20.33
CA ILE A 83 -9.11 2.40 -18.98
C ILE A 83 -9.96 3.68 -18.98
N ASP A 84 -9.83 4.49 -20.03
CA ASP A 84 -10.52 5.77 -20.23
C ASP A 84 -11.89 5.63 -20.91
N ASN A 85 -12.28 4.41 -21.29
CA ASN A 85 -13.52 4.10 -21.99
C ASN A 85 -13.64 4.86 -23.33
N SER A 86 -12.53 4.96 -24.04
CA SER A 86 -12.41 5.56 -25.36
C SER A 86 -13.36 4.92 -26.37
N ALA A 87 -13.88 5.75 -27.28
CA ALA A 87 -14.84 5.30 -28.30
C ALA A 87 -14.17 4.63 -29.49
N ASP A 88 -12.86 4.82 -29.67
CA ASP A 88 -12.03 4.19 -30.69
C ASP A 88 -11.47 2.84 -30.25
N GLU A 89 -11.82 2.39 -29.03
CA GLU A 89 -11.41 1.11 -28.46
C GLU A 89 -9.88 0.98 -28.31
N SER A 90 -9.20 2.11 -28.08
CA SER A 90 -7.79 2.08 -27.71
C SER A 90 -7.59 1.24 -26.45
N LEU A 91 -6.64 0.30 -26.53
CA LEU A 91 -6.20 -0.44 -25.36
C LEU A 91 -4.98 0.26 -24.78
N GLU A 92 -5.07 0.62 -23.51
CA GLU A 92 -3.92 1.08 -22.77
C GLU A 92 -3.21 -0.10 -22.14
N LEU A 93 -1.87 -0.07 -22.18
CA LEU A 93 -1.04 -0.93 -21.36
C LEU A 93 -0.81 -0.23 -20.01
N ILE A 94 -1.31 -0.85 -18.95
CA ILE A 94 -1.11 -0.42 -17.58
C ILE A 94 -0.06 -1.31 -16.93
N ARG A 95 0.95 -0.69 -16.32
CA ARG A 95 1.96 -1.34 -15.50
C ARG A 95 1.94 -0.76 -14.10
N TRP A 96 1.74 -1.62 -13.11
CA TRP A 96 2.04 -1.33 -11.72
C TRP A 96 3.35 -2.01 -11.35
N GLU A 97 4.24 -1.30 -10.66
CA GLU A 97 5.56 -1.80 -10.30
C GLU A 97 6.03 -1.18 -8.99
N PHE A 98 6.38 -2.03 -8.04
CA PHE A 98 7.08 -1.66 -6.83
C PHE A 98 8.58 -1.77 -7.06
N THR A 99 9.32 -0.75 -6.66
CA THR A 99 10.77 -0.70 -6.88
C THR A 99 11.50 -0.58 -5.56
N SER A 100 12.76 -1.02 -5.51
CA SER A 100 13.64 -0.81 -4.35
C SER A 100 14.26 0.60 -4.33
N ASP A 101 13.81 1.50 -5.19
CA ASP A 101 14.23 2.90 -5.21
C ASP A 101 13.66 3.60 -3.96
N SER A 102 14.54 4.07 -3.08
CA SER A 102 14.14 4.81 -1.88
C SER A 102 13.62 6.20 -2.21
N VAL A 103 12.53 6.62 -1.56
CA VAL A 103 11.97 7.96 -1.67
C VAL A 103 12.88 8.96 -0.92
N THR A 104 13.64 9.75 -1.67
CA THR A 104 14.62 10.69 -1.09
C THR A 104 14.00 11.94 -0.44
N SER A 105 12.69 12.16 -0.64
CA SER A 105 11.97 13.32 -0.10
C SER A 105 11.45 13.10 1.32
N THR A 106 11.58 11.88 1.87
CA THR A 106 11.12 11.56 3.23
C THR A 106 12.29 11.12 4.12
N PRO A 107 12.23 11.38 5.44
CA PRO A 107 13.22 10.88 6.39
C PRO A 107 13.05 9.39 6.72
N ASN A 108 11.99 8.73 6.24
CA ASN A 108 11.78 7.30 6.47
C ASN A 108 12.66 6.48 5.51
N PRO A 109 13.64 5.70 6.01
CA PRO A 109 14.53 4.91 5.15
C PRO A 109 13.85 3.72 4.49
N ASN A 110 12.64 3.36 4.92
CA ASN A 110 11.88 2.22 4.39
C ASN A 110 10.85 2.65 3.33
N ASP A 111 10.78 3.94 2.99
CA ASP A 111 9.84 4.46 1.99
C ASP A 111 10.38 4.22 0.58
N PHE A 112 9.64 3.44 -0.21
CA PHE A 112 10.02 3.01 -1.55
C PHE A 112 9.01 3.45 -2.60
N VAL A 113 9.48 3.61 -3.84
CA VAL A 113 8.66 4.13 -4.94
C VAL A 113 7.75 3.04 -5.51
N LEU A 114 6.44 3.31 -5.52
CA LEU A 114 5.44 2.58 -6.31
C LEU A 114 5.16 3.35 -7.60
N LYS A 115 5.28 2.69 -8.75
CA LYS A 115 5.12 3.30 -10.08
C LYS A 115 3.85 2.77 -10.75
N ARG A 116 3.08 3.69 -11.32
CA ARG A 116 1.98 3.38 -12.24
C ARG A 116 2.31 3.97 -13.61
N THR A 117 2.37 3.13 -14.64
CA THR A 117 2.61 3.56 -16.02
C THR A 117 1.41 3.22 -16.88
N VAL A 118 0.89 4.20 -17.63
CA VAL A 118 -0.19 4.01 -18.62
C VAL A 118 0.30 4.46 -19.97
N ASN A 119 0.39 3.54 -20.93
CA ASN A 119 0.90 3.81 -22.28
C ASN A 119 2.25 4.57 -22.30
N GLY A 120 3.14 4.23 -21.37
CA GLY A 120 4.47 4.84 -21.24
C GLY A 120 4.50 6.13 -20.41
N SER A 121 3.36 6.69 -20.01
CA SER A 121 3.31 7.81 -19.06
C SER A 121 3.35 7.27 -17.63
N THR A 122 4.46 7.52 -16.92
CA THR A 122 4.68 7.04 -15.55
C THR A 122 4.34 8.11 -14.52
N VAL A 123 3.63 7.70 -13.47
CA VAL A 123 3.38 8.46 -12.25
C VAL A 123 4.00 7.69 -11.08
N GLU A 124 4.84 8.37 -10.31
CA GLU A 124 5.43 7.83 -9.09
C GLU A 124 4.58 8.19 -7.88
N MET A 125 4.28 7.21 -7.03
CA MET A 125 3.48 7.35 -5.83
C MET A 125 4.37 7.21 -4.59
N ASN A 126 4.71 8.36 -4.01
CA ASN A 126 5.58 8.48 -2.83
C ASN A 126 4.75 8.59 -1.56
N THR A 127 3.94 7.55 -1.27
CA THR A 127 2.95 7.55 -0.20
C THR A 127 3.37 6.75 1.03
N GLY A 128 4.67 6.49 1.21
CA GLY A 128 5.14 5.69 2.33
C GLY A 128 5.04 4.19 2.08
N VAL A 129 5.06 3.72 0.83
CA VAL A 129 4.93 2.28 0.53
C VAL A 129 6.23 1.59 0.92
N VAL A 130 6.15 0.59 1.80
CA VAL A 130 7.35 -0.13 2.27
C VAL A 130 7.44 -1.53 1.70
N ASP A 131 6.30 -2.08 1.30
CA ASP A 131 6.18 -3.42 0.74
C ASP A 131 4.89 -3.49 -0.07
N PHE A 132 4.97 -4.11 -1.25
CA PHE A 132 3.87 -4.26 -2.18
C PHE A 132 4.02 -5.62 -2.88
N GLU A 133 3.09 -6.51 -2.60
CA GLU A 133 3.09 -7.89 -3.07
C GLU A 133 1.80 -8.15 -3.87
N ILE A 134 1.95 -8.79 -5.02
CA ILE A 134 0.87 -9.24 -5.89
C ILE A 134 0.88 -10.76 -5.95
N ARG A 135 -0.27 -11.36 -5.63
CA ARG A 135 -0.48 -12.81 -5.71
C ARG A 135 -1.56 -13.13 -6.73
N TYR A 136 -1.33 -14.17 -7.52
CA TYR A 136 -2.22 -14.58 -8.60
C TYR A 136 -2.82 -15.94 -8.29
N TYR A 137 -4.09 -16.14 -8.62
CA TYR A 137 -4.79 -17.39 -8.34
C TYR A 137 -5.52 -17.89 -9.56
N SER A 138 -5.48 -19.21 -9.77
CA SER A 138 -6.13 -19.86 -10.91
C SER A 138 -7.63 -20.11 -10.73
N SER A 139 -8.14 -20.03 -9.51
CA SER A 139 -9.56 -20.27 -9.22
C SER A 139 -10.07 -19.37 -8.09
N LEU A 140 -11.38 -19.11 -8.12
CA LEU A 140 -12.07 -18.34 -7.09
C LEU A 140 -11.91 -19.01 -5.72
N GLY A 141 -11.36 -18.28 -4.76
CA GLY A 141 -11.19 -18.74 -3.38
C GLY A 141 -9.96 -19.64 -3.16
N SER A 142 -9.09 -19.82 -4.16
CA SER A 142 -7.82 -20.52 -3.95
C SER A 142 -6.97 -19.81 -2.90
N THR A 143 -6.31 -20.58 -2.04
CA THR A 143 -5.34 -20.07 -1.06
C THR A 143 -3.90 -20.22 -1.54
N THR A 144 -3.67 -20.99 -2.59
CA THR A 144 -2.34 -21.24 -3.15
C THR A 144 -2.11 -20.31 -4.35
N PRO A 145 -1.17 -19.35 -4.25
CA PRO A 145 -0.84 -18.50 -5.38
C PRO A 145 -0.09 -19.28 -6.46
N LEU A 146 -0.23 -18.84 -7.70
CA LEU A 146 0.55 -19.30 -8.84
C LEU A 146 2.01 -18.84 -8.70
N PRO A 147 2.98 -19.64 -9.17
CA PRO A 147 4.39 -19.23 -9.17
C PRO A 147 4.62 -18.10 -10.18
N THR A 148 5.42 -17.13 -9.77
CA THR A 148 5.77 -15.90 -10.49
C THR A 148 7.30 -15.84 -10.71
N PRO A 149 7.80 -15.05 -11.68
CA PRO A 149 7.05 -14.28 -12.66
C PRO A 149 6.53 -15.13 -13.83
N ILE A 150 5.38 -14.74 -14.39
CA ILE A 150 4.72 -15.37 -15.53
C ILE A 150 4.63 -14.35 -16.67
N TYR A 151 4.99 -14.76 -17.89
CA TYR A 151 4.92 -13.90 -19.08
C TYR A 151 4.02 -14.53 -20.13
N ALA A 152 3.13 -13.74 -20.74
CA ALA A 152 2.20 -14.23 -21.75
C ALA A 152 2.91 -14.85 -22.97
N LYS A 153 4.13 -14.36 -23.29
CA LYS A 153 4.93 -14.87 -24.41
C LYS A 153 5.44 -16.31 -24.19
N THR A 154 5.67 -16.72 -22.95
CA THR A 154 6.27 -18.02 -22.61
C THR A 154 5.29 -18.99 -21.97
N ALA A 155 4.32 -18.49 -21.21
CA ALA A 155 3.39 -19.28 -20.42
C ALA A 155 1.95 -18.75 -20.55
N LYS A 156 1.47 -18.59 -21.79
CA LYS A 156 0.13 -18.05 -22.09
C LYS A 156 -0.99 -18.78 -21.34
N SER A 157 -0.99 -20.11 -21.33
CA SER A 157 -2.03 -20.89 -20.63
C SER A 157 -2.06 -20.66 -19.12
N THR A 158 -0.91 -20.37 -18.50
CA THR A 158 -0.82 -20.04 -17.07
C THR A 158 -1.27 -18.61 -16.80
N ILE A 159 -0.98 -17.66 -17.69
CA ILE A 159 -1.53 -16.30 -17.61
C ILE A 159 -3.04 -16.30 -17.78
N ASP A 160 -3.54 -17.02 -18.79
CA ASP A 160 -4.96 -17.07 -19.11
C ASP A 160 -5.76 -17.79 -18.02
N SER A 161 -5.11 -18.61 -17.17
CA SER A 161 -5.78 -19.23 -16.01
C SER A 161 -5.90 -18.32 -14.80
N ILE A 162 -5.29 -17.13 -14.80
CA ILE A 162 -5.40 -16.18 -13.68
C ILE A 162 -6.84 -15.65 -13.59
N THR A 163 -7.54 -15.98 -12.52
CA THR A 163 -8.93 -15.54 -12.25
C THR A 163 -9.04 -14.54 -11.10
N GLN A 164 -8.10 -14.58 -10.15
CA GLN A 164 -8.03 -13.61 -9.04
C GLN A 164 -6.64 -13.05 -8.85
N ILE A 165 -6.60 -11.80 -8.39
CA ILE A 165 -5.36 -11.08 -8.07
C ILE A 165 -5.53 -10.50 -6.67
N GLU A 166 -4.64 -10.84 -5.75
CA GLU A 166 -4.57 -10.26 -4.41
C GLU A 166 -3.42 -9.28 -4.36
N ILE A 167 -3.69 -8.09 -3.83
CA ILE A 167 -2.68 -7.08 -3.58
C ILE A 167 -2.55 -6.93 -2.08
N ILE A 168 -1.32 -6.98 -1.59
CA ILE A 168 -0.95 -6.69 -0.22
C ILE A 168 -0.01 -5.49 -0.26
N MET A 169 -0.38 -4.43 0.44
CA MET A 169 0.40 -3.21 0.51
C MET A 169 0.60 -2.82 1.96
N ASN A 170 1.85 -2.72 2.37
CA ASN A 170 2.23 -2.19 3.66
C ASN A 170 2.80 -0.79 3.47
N THR A 171 2.38 0.11 4.32
CA THR A 171 2.81 1.51 4.27
C THR A 171 3.24 2.00 5.64
N GLN A 172 4.10 3.00 5.67
CA GLN A 172 4.60 3.63 6.87
C GLN A 172 4.54 5.16 6.75
N SER A 173 4.41 5.86 7.87
CA SER A 173 4.49 7.31 7.90
C SER A 173 5.82 7.81 7.36
N SER A 174 5.80 8.94 6.65
CA SER A 174 7.03 9.57 6.13
C SER A 174 7.96 10.06 7.25
N VAL A 175 7.43 10.29 8.45
CA VAL A 175 8.18 10.74 9.63
C VAL A 175 8.05 9.73 10.77
N GLY A 176 9.13 9.55 11.52
CA GLY A 176 9.16 8.69 12.70
C GLY A 176 8.73 9.44 13.95
N LEU A 177 8.18 8.71 14.90
CA LEU A 177 7.93 9.18 16.26
C LEU A 177 9.03 8.68 17.18
N LYS A 178 9.55 9.60 18.00
CA LYS A 178 10.46 9.27 19.10
C LYS A 178 9.74 9.41 20.42
N ARG A 179 9.79 8.36 21.23
CA ARG A 179 9.24 8.36 22.59
C ARG A 179 10.19 8.98 23.61
N ASN A 180 11.47 9.08 23.27
CA ASN A 180 12.48 9.87 23.96
C ASN A 180 13.70 10.04 23.05
N SER A 181 14.68 10.83 23.47
CA SER A 181 15.90 11.10 22.67
C SER A 181 16.79 9.89 22.43
N PHE A 182 16.57 8.78 23.15
CA PHE A 182 17.36 7.54 23.05
C PHE A 182 16.62 6.42 22.31
N SER A 183 15.34 6.62 21.95
CA SER A 183 14.55 5.64 21.21
C SER A 183 14.78 5.80 19.71
N ASN A 184 14.82 4.67 19.02
CA ASN A 184 14.76 4.65 17.55
C ASN A 184 13.43 5.25 17.07
N ASP A 185 13.46 5.76 15.84
CA ASP A 185 12.26 6.22 15.15
C ASP A 185 11.27 5.07 14.98
N SER A 186 10.05 5.27 15.48
CA SER A 186 8.92 4.37 15.27
C SER A 186 8.02 4.97 14.20
N TYR A 187 7.90 4.29 13.06
CA TYR A 187 7.01 4.71 11.99
C TYR A 187 5.64 4.09 12.18
N VAL A 188 4.61 4.89 11.97
CA VAL A 188 3.23 4.42 12.02
C VAL A 188 2.97 3.59 10.76
N SER A 189 2.65 2.30 10.92
CA SER A 189 2.38 1.40 9.80
C SER A 189 0.89 1.17 9.56
N THR A 190 0.47 1.08 8.29
CA THR A 190 -0.86 0.62 7.88
C THR A 190 -0.72 -0.44 6.80
N SER A 191 -1.46 -1.54 6.94
CA SER A 191 -1.53 -2.61 5.94
C SER A 191 -2.89 -2.57 5.25
N TRP A 192 -2.87 -2.74 3.93
CA TRP A 192 -4.06 -2.88 3.11
C TRP A 192 -3.94 -4.15 2.29
N THR A 193 -5.01 -4.95 2.28
CA THR A 193 -5.07 -6.16 1.48
C THR A 193 -6.41 -6.22 0.78
N LYS A 194 -6.38 -6.49 -0.52
CA LYS A 194 -7.61 -6.66 -1.30
C LYS A 194 -7.41 -7.69 -2.40
N ARG A 195 -8.40 -8.57 -2.51
CA ARG A 195 -8.50 -9.54 -3.60
C ARG A 195 -9.50 -9.07 -4.64
N PHE A 196 -9.02 -8.95 -5.87
CA PHE A 196 -9.78 -8.60 -7.06
C PHE A 196 -10.17 -9.87 -7.81
N SER A 197 -11.35 -9.85 -8.43
CA SER A 197 -11.81 -10.90 -9.33
C SER A 197 -12.47 -10.24 -10.54
N PRO A 198 -11.65 -9.60 -11.40
CA PRO A 198 -12.12 -8.86 -12.59
C PRO A 198 -13.02 -9.75 -13.43
N VAL A 199 -14.11 -9.19 -13.95
CA VAL A 199 -15.13 -10.00 -14.66
C VAL A 199 -14.55 -10.64 -15.91
N ASN A 200 -13.66 -9.92 -16.61
CA ASN A 200 -13.04 -10.39 -17.85
C ASN A 200 -11.98 -11.48 -17.65
N LEU A 201 -11.57 -11.74 -16.40
CA LEU A 201 -10.64 -12.83 -16.06
C LEU A 201 -11.37 -14.11 -15.65
N ARG A 202 -12.70 -14.11 -15.57
CA ARG A 202 -13.47 -15.30 -15.23
C ARG A 202 -13.72 -16.10 -16.50
N ASP A 203 -13.58 -17.42 -16.41
CA ASP A 203 -14.02 -18.32 -17.46
C ASP A 203 -15.51 -18.04 -17.77
N ASN A 204 -15.81 -17.77 -19.04
CA ASN A 204 -17.19 -17.75 -19.56
C ASN A 204 -17.71 -19.17 -19.72
#